data_AF-A0A5K7YJ29-F1
#
_entry.id   AF-A0A5K7YJ29-F1
#
_cell.length_a   1.000
_cell.length_b   1.000
_cell.length_c   1.000
_cell.angle_alpha   90.00
_cell.angle_beta   90.00
_cell.angle_gamma   90.00
#
_symmetry.space_group_name_H-M   'P 1'
#
loop_
_entity.id
_entity.type
_entity.pdbx_description
1 polymer ?
#
loop_
_entity_poly.entity_id
_entity_poly.type
_entity_poly.pdbx_seq_one_letter_code
_entity_poly.pdbx_strand_id
1 'polypeptide(L)'
;MMKIAGITNSQPQALSKDPIRHDLHDAAADRKPGKTVDADRFKDDGINLKTASAGYALRKLKTVDSVMNSAAKSIRTADEAMKNIGARIAQMKSSLSEIMKQYPPFPPGSEERVAILKSFSALRHQIDRLSFPPEDSGAQRILSASGNDEHPLQKVNLGFTLMEINVHRLPIDPGPDGLDIPDLPADATDEQISNTLDLLNGAQTILDRKRDLLTQDANRITQMQ
;
A
#
# COMPACT_ATOMS: atom_id res chain seq x y z
N MET A 1 -53.32 19.28 -2.14
CA MET A 1 -53.28 20.76 -2.05
C MET A 1 -53.39 21.16 -0.58
N MET A 2 -52.30 21.64 0.03
CA MET A 2 -52.33 22.39 1.29
C MET A 2 -51.07 23.26 1.34
N LYS A 3 -51.28 24.58 1.44
CA LYS A 3 -50.29 25.66 1.54
C LYS A 3 -50.41 26.29 2.93
N ILE A 4 -49.30 26.47 3.63
CA ILE A 4 -49.05 27.46 4.70
C ILE A 4 -47.51 27.62 4.72
N ALA A 5 -46.85 28.67 4.17
CA ALA A 5 -46.68 30.07 4.63
C ALA A 5 -46.40 30.15 6.13
N GLY A 6 -45.34 30.76 6.69
CA GLY A 6 -44.20 31.60 6.30
C GLY A 6 -43.53 32.04 7.64
N ILE A 7 -42.27 32.51 7.68
CA ILE A 7 -41.82 33.87 8.08
C ILE A 7 -40.47 33.68 8.83
N THR A 8 -39.31 33.88 8.19
CA THR A 8 -38.35 35.03 8.22
C THR A 8 -37.67 35.40 9.55
N ASN A 9 -36.37 35.76 9.41
CA ASN A 9 -35.54 36.66 10.24
C ASN A 9 -34.93 36.03 11.53
N SER A 10 -33.67 36.22 11.94
CA SER A 10 -32.69 37.30 11.74
C SER A 10 -31.25 36.84 12.05
N GLN A 11 -30.29 37.19 11.20
CA GLN A 11 -28.93 37.64 11.61
C GLN A 11 -28.97 39.19 11.56
N PRO A 12 -27.95 40.00 11.94
CA PRO A 12 -26.60 39.72 12.50
C PRO A 12 -26.16 40.70 13.63
N GLN A 13 -25.13 40.39 14.44
CA GLN A 13 -24.21 41.36 15.10
C GLN A 13 -22.90 40.60 15.42
N ALA A 14 -21.69 40.87 14.91
CA ALA A 14 -20.86 42.06 14.74
C ALA A 14 -20.12 42.56 16.01
N LEU A 15 -18.80 42.67 15.86
CA LEU A 15 -17.85 43.60 16.51
C LEU A 15 -17.39 43.35 17.96
N SER A 16 -16.08 43.07 18.10
CA SER A 16 -15.19 43.91 18.90
C SER A 16 -13.74 43.75 18.42
N LYS A 17 -13.28 44.74 17.66
CA LYS A 17 -11.87 45.19 17.61
C LYS A 17 -11.84 46.46 18.45
N ASP A 18 -10.86 46.61 19.33
CA ASP A 18 -10.34 47.93 19.74
C ASP A 18 -9.11 47.82 20.67
N PRO A 19 -8.31 48.90 20.86
CA PRO A 19 -6.90 48.90 20.48
C PRO A 19 -5.92 49.36 21.60
N ILE A 20 -4.66 49.49 21.18
CA ILE A 20 -3.43 49.94 21.85
C ILE A 20 -3.54 51.31 22.56
N ARG A 21 -2.92 51.44 23.76
CA ARG A 21 -2.11 52.55 24.36
C ARG A 21 -2.20 52.48 25.90
N HIS A 22 -1.15 52.49 26.71
CA HIS A 22 -0.20 53.56 27.09
C HIS A 22 0.78 52.85 28.07
N ASP A 23 2.11 53.00 28.07
CA ASP A 23 2.83 54.18 28.56
C ASP A 23 4.33 54.12 28.20
N LEU A 24 4.86 55.31 27.94
CA LEU A 24 6.26 55.71 27.76
C LEU A 24 6.85 56.21 29.09
N HIS A 25 8.17 56.48 29.06
CA HIS A 25 9.08 57.03 30.09
C HIS A 25 9.79 55.97 30.93
N ASP A 26 11.12 55.98 31.12
CA ASP A 26 12.20 56.86 30.69
C ASP A 26 13.51 56.15 31.06
N ALA A 27 14.57 56.31 30.25
CA ALA A 27 15.98 56.42 30.65
C ALA A 27 16.90 56.10 29.47
N ALA A 28 17.16 57.13 28.66
CA ALA A 28 18.33 57.20 27.82
C ALA A 28 19.59 57.42 28.67
N ALA A 29 20.61 56.59 28.48
CA ALA A 29 22.00 56.96 28.72
C ALA A 29 22.92 56.16 27.79
N ASP A 30 23.32 56.83 26.72
CA ASP A 30 24.72 56.96 26.32
C ASP A 30 25.51 55.68 26.00
N ARG A 31 25.65 55.38 24.70
CA ARG A 31 26.89 54.85 24.10
C ARG A 31 26.87 54.96 22.57
N LYS A 32 27.84 55.72 22.05
CA LYS A 32 28.09 56.08 20.65
C LYS A 32 28.26 54.85 19.72
N PRO A 33 27.85 54.94 18.44
CA PRO A 33 28.19 53.94 17.42
C PRO A 33 29.59 54.25 16.86
N GLY A 34 30.53 53.34 17.10
CA GLY A 34 31.90 53.52 16.63
C GLY A 34 32.76 52.31 16.95
N LYS A 35 32.60 51.24 16.18
CA LYS A 35 33.67 50.27 15.95
C LYS A 35 33.57 49.78 14.51
N THR A 36 34.44 50.37 13.69
CA THR A 36 34.95 49.76 12.47
C THR A 36 35.32 48.32 12.78
N VAL A 37 34.55 47.38 12.24
CA VAL A 37 34.95 45.97 12.22
C VAL A 37 36.12 45.89 11.26
N ASP A 38 37.30 45.68 11.84
CA ASP A 38 38.56 45.49 11.15
C ASP A 38 38.41 44.48 10.00
N ALA A 39 38.71 44.96 8.80
CA ALA A 39 38.84 44.16 7.59
C ALA A 39 40.15 43.34 7.64
N ASP A 40 40.28 42.45 8.63
CA ASP A 40 41.46 41.57 8.72
C ASP A 40 41.20 40.23 9.45
N ARG A 41 39.95 39.75 9.42
CA ARG A 41 39.60 38.36 9.79
C ARG A 41 38.93 37.63 8.64
N PHE A 42 39.62 37.57 7.50
CA PHE A 42 39.45 36.51 6.50
C PHE A 42 40.65 35.56 6.61
N LYS A 43 40.71 34.82 7.70
CA LYS A 43 41.54 33.61 7.77
C LYS A 43 40.70 32.53 8.43
N ASP A 44 40.44 31.51 7.61
CA ASP A 44 39.96 30.19 8.00
C ASP A 44 38.45 29.98 8.10
N ASP A 45 37.72 30.33 7.04
CA ASP A 45 36.56 29.53 6.63
C ASP A 45 37.01 28.53 5.55
N GLY A 46 38.03 27.75 5.89
CA GLY A 46 38.25 26.47 5.23
C GLY A 46 37.07 25.58 5.56
N ILE A 47 35.93 25.76 4.86
CA ILE A 47 34.89 24.74 4.79
C ILE A 47 35.66 23.49 4.39
N ASN A 48 35.84 22.58 5.35
CA ASN A 48 36.61 21.39 5.15
C ASN A 48 35.80 20.55 4.16
N LEU A 49 36.07 20.75 2.87
CA LEU A 49 35.33 20.22 1.74
C LEU A 49 35.24 18.68 1.83
N LYS A 50 36.22 18.07 2.54
CA LYS A 50 36.27 16.65 2.88
C LYS A 50 35.22 16.24 3.94
N THR A 51 34.91 17.09 4.91
CA THR A 51 33.84 16.84 5.90
C THR A 51 32.44 17.07 5.32
N ALA A 52 32.28 18.07 4.44
CA ALA A 52 31.02 18.30 3.73
C ALA A 52 30.71 17.16 2.73
N SER A 53 31.73 16.65 2.03
CA SER A 53 31.58 15.50 1.12
C SER A 53 31.36 14.18 1.87
N ALA A 54 32.02 13.97 3.01
CA ALA A 54 31.78 12.81 3.86
C ALA A 54 30.36 12.78 4.45
N GLY A 55 29.84 13.94 4.91
CA GLY A 55 28.47 14.07 5.39
C GLY A 55 27.43 13.82 4.29
N TYR A 56 27.69 14.29 3.08
CA TYR A 56 26.85 14.02 1.91
C TYR A 56 26.84 12.53 1.55
N ALA A 57 28.01 11.89 1.48
CA ALA A 57 28.13 10.46 1.19
C ALA A 57 27.39 9.60 2.23
N LEU A 58 27.53 9.92 3.53
CA LEU A 58 26.83 9.22 4.60
C LEU A 58 25.30 9.35 4.49
N ARG A 59 24.78 10.54 4.15
CA ARG A 59 23.34 10.74 3.94
C ARG A 59 22.83 9.94 2.75
N LYS A 60 23.60 9.85 1.67
CA LYS A 60 23.24 9.04 0.49
C LYS A 60 23.20 7.55 0.81
N LEU A 61 24.19 7.02 1.53
CA LEU A 61 24.19 5.62 2.00
C LEU A 61 22.95 5.31 2.84
N LYS A 62 22.64 6.15 3.84
CA LYS A 62 21.42 5.99 4.64
C LYS A 62 20.13 6.02 3.81
N THR A 63 20.11 6.80 2.73
CA THR A 63 18.95 6.87 1.81
C THR A 63 18.81 5.56 1.04
N VAL A 64 19.93 5.01 0.55
CA VAL A 64 19.95 3.71 -0.14
C VAL A 64 19.48 2.60 0.80
N ASP A 65 20.02 2.52 2.02
CA ASP A 65 19.60 1.53 3.02
C ASP A 65 18.11 1.62 3.34
N SER A 66 17.59 2.84 3.54
CA SER A 66 16.17 3.06 3.81
C SER A 66 15.29 2.57 2.67
N VAL A 67 15.73 2.78 1.43
CA VAL A 67 14.97 2.39 0.23
C VAL A 67 15.01 0.87 0.02
N MET A 68 16.17 0.24 0.21
CA MET A 68 16.29 -1.22 0.16
C MET A 68 15.45 -1.89 1.25
N ASN A 69 15.49 -1.35 2.48
CA ASN A 69 14.68 -1.85 3.59
C ASN A 69 13.17 -1.69 3.33
N SER A 70 12.76 -0.57 2.76
CA SER A 70 11.36 -0.36 2.37
C SER A 70 10.93 -1.35 1.27
N ALA A 71 11.75 -1.58 0.25
CA ALA A 71 11.44 -2.54 -0.81
C ALA A 71 11.35 -3.98 -0.26
N ALA A 72 12.30 -4.37 0.60
CA ALA A 72 12.28 -5.67 1.26
C ALA A 72 11.04 -5.86 2.14
N LYS A 73 10.60 -4.81 2.85
CA LYS A 73 9.35 -4.83 3.63
C LYS A 73 8.14 -5.08 2.72
N SER A 74 8.00 -4.30 1.65
CA SER A 74 6.88 -4.42 0.70
C SER A 74 6.81 -5.81 0.07
N ILE A 75 7.95 -6.40 -0.29
CA ILE A 75 8.02 -7.77 -0.84
C ILE A 75 7.58 -8.81 0.19
N ARG A 76 8.04 -8.71 1.45
CA ARG A 76 7.61 -9.63 2.51
C ARG A 76 6.11 -9.53 2.76
N THR A 77 5.57 -8.33 2.85
CA THR A 77 4.13 -8.12 3.01
C THR A 77 3.34 -8.68 1.82
N ALA A 78 3.86 -8.55 0.60
CA ALA A 78 3.26 -9.16 -0.58
C ALA A 78 3.28 -10.70 -0.54
N ASP A 79 4.40 -11.31 -0.15
CA ASP A 79 4.49 -12.77 -0.01
C ASP A 79 3.56 -13.31 1.09
N GLU A 80 3.46 -12.62 2.23
CA GLU A 80 2.55 -12.97 3.31
C GLU A 80 1.08 -12.92 2.85
N ALA A 81 0.70 -11.89 2.09
CA ALA A 81 -0.64 -11.78 1.51
C ALA A 81 -0.91 -12.93 0.53
N MET A 82 0.03 -13.22 -0.38
CA MET A 82 -0.09 -14.35 -1.32
C MET A 82 -0.20 -15.68 -0.59
N LYS A 83 0.60 -15.91 0.46
CA LYS A 83 0.52 -17.12 1.29
C LYS A 83 -0.86 -17.27 1.94
N ASN A 84 -1.40 -16.19 2.50
CA ASN A 84 -2.72 -16.18 3.11
C ASN A 84 -3.82 -16.46 2.07
N ILE A 85 -3.69 -15.91 0.86
CA ILE A 85 -4.61 -16.18 -0.24
C ILE A 85 -4.57 -17.65 -0.66
N GLY A 86 -3.38 -18.24 -0.78
CA GLY A 86 -3.24 -19.68 -1.06
C GLY A 86 -3.94 -20.56 -0.03
N ALA A 87 -3.87 -20.20 1.25
CA ALA A 87 -4.63 -20.91 2.29
C ALA A 87 -6.15 -20.81 2.09
N ARG A 88 -6.67 -19.65 1.63
CA ARG A 88 -8.10 -19.48 1.32
C ARG A 88 -8.53 -20.27 0.10
N ILE A 89 -7.72 -20.30 -0.96
CA ILE A 89 -7.96 -21.14 -2.14
C ILE A 89 -8.06 -22.62 -1.71
N ALA A 90 -7.15 -23.09 -0.85
CA ALA A 90 -7.21 -24.45 -0.32
C ALA A 90 -8.51 -24.71 0.48
N GLN A 91 -8.97 -23.76 1.29
CA GLN A 91 -10.25 -23.84 2.01
C GLN A 91 -11.44 -23.89 1.04
N MET A 92 -11.45 -23.07 -0.02
CA MET A 92 -12.48 -23.07 -1.06
C MET A 92 -12.55 -24.44 -1.75
N LYS A 93 -11.40 -25.00 -2.13
CA LYS A 93 -11.29 -26.33 -2.73
C LYS A 93 -11.84 -27.42 -1.82
N SER A 94 -11.47 -27.39 -0.53
CA SER A 94 -11.97 -28.36 0.45
C SER A 94 -13.49 -28.28 0.58
N SER A 95 -14.04 -27.06 0.68
CA SER A 95 -15.47 -26.81 0.82
C SER A 95 -16.26 -27.34 -0.38
N LEU A 96 -15.83 -27.03 -1.61
CA LEU A 96 -16.51 -27.52 -2.82
C LEU A 96 -16.36 -29.04 -3.00
N SER A 97 -15.22 -29.60 -2.61
CA SER A 97 -15.00 -31.06 -2.64
C SER A 97 -15.95 -31.81 -1.70
N GLU A 98 -16.38 -31.20 -0.60
CA GLU A 98 -17.33 -31.81 0.34
C GLU A 98 -18.69 -32.06 -0.33
N ILE A 99 -19.18 -31.10 -1.13
CA ILE A 99 -20.42 -31.26 -1.90
C ILE A 99 -20.33 -32.45 -2.85
N MET A 100 -19.19 -32.62 -3.53
CA MET A 100 -19.00 -33.66 -4.56
C MET A 100 -18.68 -35.05 -4.00
N LYS A 101 -18.15 -35.14 -2.77
CA LYS A 101 -17.77 -36.42 -2.15
C LYS A 101 -18.93 -37.12 -1.46
N GLN A 102 -19.97 -36.40 -1.08
CA GLN A 102 -21.18 -36.99 -0.51
C GLN A 102 -21.97 -37.72 -1.63
N TYR A 103 -22.36 -38.98 -1.40
CA TYR A 103 -23.21 -39.72 -2.34
C TYR A 103 -24.49 -40.22 -1.66
N PRO A 104 -25.68 -39.76 -2.11
CA PRO A 104 -25.89 -38.76 -3.17
C PRO A 104 -25.37 -37.36 -2.76
N PRO A 105 -24.94 -36.52 -3.72
CA PRO A 105 -24.51 -35.16 -3.44
C PRO A 105 -25.65 -34.35 -2.84
N PHE A 106 -25.32 -33.31 -2.09
CA PHE A 106 -26.33 -32.42 -1.52
C PHE A 106 -27.18 -31.82 -2.65
N PRO A 107 -28.52 -32.00 -2.63
CA PRO A 107 -29.36 -31.56 -3.72
C PRO A 107 -29.26 -30.03 -3.89
N PRO A 108 -29.39 -29.51 -5.12
CA PRO A 108 -29.43 -28.07 -5.36
C PRO A 108 -30.46 -27.38 -4.45
N GLY A 109 -30.06 -26.29 -3.81
CA GLY A 109 -30.92 -25.53 -2.88
C GLY A 109 -31.08 -26.13 -1.48
N SER A 110 -30.49 -27.29 -1.16
CA SER A 110 -30.42 -27.77 0.23
C SER A 110 -29.69 -26.78 1.12
N GLU A 111 -30.08 -26.73 2.40
CA GLU A 111 -29.51 -25.80 3.37
C GLU A 111 -28.00 -26.00 3.51
N GLU A 112 -27.54 -27.26 3.50
CA GLU A 112 -26.14 -27.65 3.57
C GLU A 112 -25.35 -27.15 2.36
N ARG A 113 -25.83 -27.39 1.14
CA ARG A 113 -25.18 -26.92 -0.09
C ARG A 113 -25.10 -25.40 -0.12
N VAL A 114 -26.20 -24.72 0.22
CA VAL A 114 -26.27 -23.27 0.27
C VAL A 114 -25.29 -22.70 1.31
N ALA A 115 -25.15 -23.35 2.48
CA ALA A 115 -24.20 -22.94 3.50
C ALA A 115 -22.74 -23.04 3.00
N ILE A 116 -22.39 -24.13 2.32
CA ILE A 116 -21.06 -24.32 1.73
C ILE A 116 -20.78 -23.28 0.64
N LEU A 117 -21.74 -23.04 -0.27
CA LEU A 117 -21.58 -22.04 -1.34
C LEU A 117 -21.48 -20.61 -0.79
N LYS A 118 -22.19 -20.28 0.29
CA LYS A 118 -22.00 -19.01 1.01
C LYS A 118 -20.61 -18.90 1.63
N SER A 119 -20.10 -19.98 2.23
CA SER A 119 -18.73 -20.03 2.75
C SER A 119 -17.70 -19.78 1.64
N PHE A 120 -17.89 -20.38 0.47
CA PHE A 120 -17.07 -20.13 -0.72
C PHE A 120 -17.06 -18.64 -1.11
N SER A 121 -18.24 -18.01 -1.21
CA SER A 121 -18.35 -16.58 -1.53
C SER A 121 -17.66 -15.70 -0.48
N ALA A 122 -17.83 -16.02 0.81
CA ALA A 122 -17.14 -15.30 1.89
C ALA A 122 -15.61 -15.42 1.79
N LEU A 123 -15.09 -16.61 1.48
CA LEU A 123 -13.65 -16.82 1.26
C LEU A 123 -13.14 -16.03 0.06
N ARG A 124 -13.89 -16.00 -1.04
CA ARG A 124 -13.57 -15.19 -2.22
C ARG A 124 -13.46 -13.70 -1.89
N HIS A 125 -14.40 -13.16 -1.12
CA HIS A 125 -14.33 -11.77 -0.65
C HIS A 125 -13.18 -11.52 0.31
N GLN A 126 -12.77 -12.53 1.10
CA GLN A 126 -11.59 -12.41 1.95
C GLN A 126 -10.30 -12.43 1.13
N ILE A 127 -10.25 -13.15 0.00
CA ILE A 127 -9.14 -13.06 -0.97
C ILE A 127 -9.09 -11.64 -1.54
N ASP A 128 -10.20 -11.13 -2.03
CA ASP A 128 -10.29 -9.76 -2.59
C ASP A 128 -9.71 -8.70 -1.63
N ARG A 129 -10.07 -8.76 -0.35
CA ARG A 129 -9.50 -7.84 0.67
C ARG A 129 -7.99 -8.01 0.89
N LEU A 130 -7.47 -9.23 0.79
CA LEU A 130 -6.04 -9.51 0.94
C LEU A 130 -5.23 -9.05 -0.28
N SER A 131 -5.86 -8.93 -1.44
CA SER A 131 -5.22 -8.44 -2.67
C SER A 131 -4.89 -6.94 -2.62
N PHE A 132 -5.42 -6.21 -1.63
CA PHE A 132 -5.16 -4.79 -1.39
C PHE A 132 -4.70 -4.53 0.05
N PRO A 133 -3.43 -4.82 0.40
CA PRO A 133 -2.92 -4.62 1.76
C PRO A 133 -2.90 -3.12 2.10
N PRO A 134 -3.66 -2.67 3.12
CA PRO A 134 -3.84 -1.23 3.39
C PRO A 134 -2.62 -0.56 4.02
N GLU A 135 -1.77 -1.33 4.69
CA GLU A 135 -0.66 -0.83 5.52
C GLU A 135 0.66 -0.64 4.75
N ASP A 136 0.76 -1.12 3.50
CA ASP A 136 1.99 -1.05 2.71
C ASP A 136 1.68 -0.73 1.25
N SER A 137 1.85 0.55 0.89
CA SER A 137 1.64 1.03 -0.48
C SER A 137 2.55 0.35 -1.51
N GLY A 138 3.73 -0.12 -1.10
CA GLY A 138 4.63 -0.86 -1.98
C GLY A 138 4.10 -2.26 -2.26
N ALA A 139 3.64 -2.97 -1.23
CA ALA A 139 2.96 -4.26 -1.39
C ALA A 139 1.70 -4.11 -2.23
N GLN A 140 0.91 -3.06 -2.02
CA GLN A 140 -0.25 -2.77 -2.86
C GLN A 140 0.16 -2.61 -4.33
N ARG A 141 1.25 -1.91 -4.64
CA ARG A 141 1.74 -1.78 -6.03
C ARG A 141 2.21 -3.09 -6.64
N ILE A 142 2.73 -4.01 -5.84
CA ILE A 142 3.07 -5.37 -6.28
C ILE A 142 1.77 -6.14 -6.57
N LEU A 143 0.79 -6.09 -5.67
CA LEU A 143 -0.37 -7.01 -5.67
C LEU A 143 -1.61 -6.56 -6.46
N SER A 144 -1.76 -5.26 -6.71
CA SER A 144 -3.00 -4.69 -7.26
C SER A 144 -2.83 -3.99 -8.61
N ALA A 145 -1.61 -3.97 -9.13
CA ALA A 145 -1.34 -3.32 -10.39
C ALA A 145 -1.66 -4.27 -11.54
N SER A 146 -2.53 -3.83 -12.45
CA SER A 146 -2.82 -4.56 -13.69
C SER A 146 -1.56 -4.62 -14.57
N GLY A 147 -1.36 -5.79 -15.22
CA GLY A 147 -0.17 -6.13 -15.98
C GLY A 147 0.76 -7.10 -15.25
N ASN A 148 1.70 -7.70 -16.01
CA ASN A 148 2.76 -8.59 -15.49
C ASN A 148 4.16 -8.06 -15.81
N ASP A 149 4.27 -6.76 -16.08
CA ASP A 149 5.52 -6.10 -16.42
C ASP A 149 6.28 -5.63 -15.17
N GLU A 150 7.58 -5.40 -15.35
CA GLU A 150 8.42 -4.83 -14.30
C GLU A 150 8.12 -3.34 -14.13
N HIS A 151 8.01 -2.89 -12.88
CA HIS A 151 7.80 -1.49 -12.56
C HIS A 151 8.66 -1.03 -11.39
N PRO A 152 9.03 0.25 -11.36
CA PRO A 152 9.87 0.79 -10.31
C PRO A 152 9.11 0.90 -9.00
N LEU A 153 9.36 0.00 -8.05
CA LEU A 153 8.84 0.04 -6.69
C LEU A 153 9.34 1.28 -5.93
N GLN A 154 10.61 1.62 -6.11
CA GLN A 154 11.24 2.79 -5.49
C GLN A 154 12.18 3.47 -6.48
N LYS A 155 12.29 4.80 -6.38
CA LYS A 155 13.23 5.62 -7.17
C LYS A 155 13.98 6.57 -6.26
N VAL A 156 15.31 6.59 -6.37
CA VAL A 156 16.18 7.46 -5.54
C VAL A 156 17.17 8.20 -6.41
N ASN A 157 17.17 9.52 -6.31
CA ASN A 157 18.17 10.36 -6.97
C ASN A 157 19.40 10.55 -6.06
N LEU A 158 20.53 9.98 -6.48
CA LEU A 158 21.81 10.07 -5.78
C LEU A 158 22.68 11.27 -6.23
N GLY A 159 22.12 12.14 -7.07
CA GLY A 159 22.74 13.36 -7.61
C GLY A 159 23.39 13.11 -8.97
N PHE A 160 24.21 12.06 -9.08
CA PHE A 160 24.89 11.66 -10.32
C PHE A 160 24.36 10.36 -10.92
N THR A 161 23.49 9.64 -10.20
CA THR A 161 22.88 8.38 -10.65
C THR A 161 21.47 8.28 -10.08
N LEU A 162 20.54 7.76 -10.89
CA LEU A 162 19.22 7.36 -10.46
C LEU A 162 19.26 5.87 -10.12
N MET A 163 18.92 5.52 -8.89
CA MET A 163 18.73 4.12 -8.49
C MET A 163 17.24 3.81 -8.55
N GLU A 164 16.89 2.76 -9.30
CA GLU A 164 15.52 2.26 -9.40
C GLU A 164 15.49 0.80 -8.91
N ILE A 165 14.55 0.49 -8.01
CA ILE A 165 14.26 -0.89 -7.62
C ILE A 165 13.05 -1.31 -8.41
N ASN A 166 13.23 -2.21 -9.37
CA ASN A 166 12.15 -2.75 -10.18
C ASN A 166 11.65 -4.07 -9.59
N VAL A 167 10.34 -4.26 -9.65
CA VAL A 167 9.64 -5.49 -9.24
C VAL A 167 8.50 -5.77 -10.22
N HIS A 168 8.10 -7.03 -10.32
CA HIS A 168 6.96 -7.42 -11.13
C HIS A 168 5.64 -6.95 -10.50
N ARG A 169 4.69 -6.59 -11.36
CA ARG A 169 3.27 -6.51 -11.00
C ARG A 169 2.67 -7.89 -11.00
N LEU A 170 1.97 -8.23 -9.93
CA LEU A 170 1.45 -9.55 -9.65
C LEU A 170 0.01 -9.39 -9.14
N PRO A 171 -0.95 -9.05 -10.02
CA PRO A 171 -2.36 -8.93 -9.65
C PRO A 171 -2.85 -10.22 -9.01
N ILE A 172 -3.41 -10.20 -7.80
CA ILE A 172 -3.90 -11.42 -7.13
C ILE A 172 -5.35 -11.31 -6.65
N ASP A 173 -6.10 -10.37 -7.20
CA ASP A 173 -7.54 -10.28 -6.99
C ASP A 173 -8.26 -11.52 -7.59
N PRO A 174 -9.48 -11.84 -7.14
CA PRO A 174 -10.21 -12.99 -7.68
C PRO A 174 -10.77 -12.76 -9.10
N GLY A 175 -10.55 -11.59 -9.71
CA GLY A 175 -10.97 -11.30 -11.08
C GLY A 175 -10.11 -11.99 -12.15
N PRO A 176 -10.50 -11.84 -13.42
CA PRO A 176 -9.89 -12.56 -14.55
C PRO A 176 -8.42 -12.19 -14.80
N ASP A 177 -8.03 -10.96 -14.45
CA ASP A 177 -6.63 -10.51 -14.59
C ASP A 177 -5.73 -11.01 -13.44
N GLY A 178 -6.34 -11.45 -12.33
CA GLY A 178 -5.65 -11.88 -11.12
C GLY A 178 -5.56 -13.40 -11.02
N LEU A 179 -6.51 -13.99 -10.31
CA LEU A 179 -6.59 -15.43 -10.01
C LEU A 179 -7.71 -16.16 -10.75
N ASP A 180 -8.57 -15.43 -11.47
CA ASP A 180 -9.69 -15.97 -12.24
C ASP A 180 -10.60 -16.91 -11.41
N ILE A 181 -10.95 -16.46 -10.21
CA ILE A 181 -11.81 -17.21 -9.29
C ILE A 181 -13.24 -16.73 -9.50
N PRO A 182 -14.15 -17.56 -10.05
CA PRO A 182 -15.51 -17.13 -10.34
C PRO A 182 -16.33 -16.97 -9.06
N ASP A 183 -17.39 -16.17 -9.14
CA ASP A 183 -18.48 -16.23 -8.17
C ASP A 183 -19.35 -17.46 -8.46
N LEU A 184 -19.73 -18.18 -7.39
CA LEU A 184 -20.65 -19.30 -7.48
C LEU A 184 -22.01 -18.90 -6.91
N PRO A 185 -23.12 -19.06 -7.66
CA PRO A 185 -24.44 -18.77 -7.14
C PRO A 185 -24.89 -19.84 -6.12
N ALA A 186 -25.86 -19.52 -5.27
CA ALA A 186 -26.32 -20.42 -4.21
C ALA A 186 -27.02 -21.70 -4.72
N ASP A 187 -27.48 -21.67 -5.96
CA ASP A 187 -28.10 -22.77 -6.69
C ASP A 187 -27.15 -23.43 -7.71
N ALA A 188 -25.84 -23.18 -7.59
CA ALA A 188 -24.83 -23.70 -8.51
C ALA A 188 -24.97 -25.21 -8.70
N THR A 189 -24.91 -25.68 -9.95
CA THR A 189 -24.98 -27.10 -10.33
C THR A 189 -23.69 -27.85 -10.01
N ASP A 190 -23.73 -29.18 -10.03
CA ASP A 190 -22.54 -30.02 -9.81
C ASP A 190 -21.48 -29.78 -10.90
N GLU A 191 -21.91 -29.50 -12.13
CA GLU A 191 -21.04 -29.13 -13.24
C GLU A 191 -20.34 -27.78 -12.99
N GLN A 192 -21.07 -26.77 -12.52
CA GLN A 192 -20.47 -25.47 -12.16
C GLN A 192 -19.47 -25.60 -11.00
N ILE A 193 -19.78 -26.44 -10.02
CA ILE A 193 -18.87 -26.73 -8.90
C ILE A 193 -17.61 -27.45 -9.40
N SER A 194 -17.76 -28.46 -10.26
CA SER A 194 -16.63 -29.18 -10.86
C SER A 194 -15.73 -28.24 -11.67
N ASN A 195 -16.30 -27.42 -12.54
CA ASN A 195 -15.54 -26.45 -13.33
C ASN A 195 -14.81 -25.44 -12.44
N THR A 196 -15.44 -25.01 -11.35
CA THR A 196 -14.81 -24.09 -10.39
C THR A 196 -13.66 -24.75 -9.64
N LEU A 197 -13.75 -26.04 -9.29
CA LEU A 197 -12.62 -26.77 -8.69
C LEU A 197 -11.40 -26.78 -9.62
N ASP A 198 -11.60 -26.94 -10.92
CA ASP A 198 -10.51 -26.87 -11.90
C ASP A 198 -9.91 -25.46 -12.00
N LEU A 199 -10.76 -24.42 -12.00
CA LEU A 199 -10.30 -23.02 -11.95
C LEU A 199 -9.51 -22.73 -10.68
N LEU A 200 -9.90 -23.26 -9.51
CA LEU A 200 -9.14 -23.11 -8.26
C LEU A 200 -7.76 -23.80 -8.32
N ASN A 201 -7.62 -24.91 -9.06
CA ASN A 201 -6.32 -25.52 -9.31
C ASN A 201 -5.44 -24.63 -10.21
N GLY A 202 -6.05 -24.01 -11.23
CA GLY A 202 -5.41 -22.99 -12.06
C GLY A 202 -4.95 -21.79 -11.24
N ALA A 203 -5.83 -21.24 -10.40
CA ALA A 203 -5.56 -20.13 -9.50
C ALA A 203 -4.38 -20.41 -8.56
N GLN A 204 -4.30 -21.62 -7.98
CA GLN A 204 -3.17 -22.02 -7.16
C GLN A 204 -1.86 -22.04 -7.96
N THR A 205 -1.89 -22.58 -9.18
CA THR A 205 -0.71 -22.62 -10.07
C THR A 205 -0.24 -21.22 -10.46
N ILE A 206 -1.17 -20.31 -10.74
CA ILE A 206 -0.89 -18.90 -11.03
C ILE A 206 -0.25 -18.23 -9.80
N LEU A 207 -0.83 -18.45 -8.61
CA LEU A 207 -0.31 -17.89 -7.37
C LEU A 207 1.11 -18.38 -7.07
N ASP A 208 1.38 -19.68 -7.23
CA ASP A 208 2.71 -20.26 -7.02
C ASP A 208 3.75 -19.62 -7.97
N ARG A 209 3.41 -19.49 -9.26
CA ARG A 209 4.27 -18.79 -10.23
C ARG A 209 4.53 -17.33 -9.83
N LYS A 210 3.51 -16.61 -9.38
CA LYS A 210 3.65 -15.21 -8.94
C LYS A 210 4.58 -15.11 -7.73
N ARG A 211 4.52 -16.06 -6.79
CA ARG A 211 5.43 -16.13 -5.63
C ARG A 211 6.87 -16.44 -6.04
N ASP A 212 7.07 -17.28 -7.05
CA ASP A 212 8.40 -17.55 -7.61
C ASP A 212 9.01 -16.30 -8.24
N LEU A 213 8.22 -15.52 -8.99
CA LEU A 213 8.66 -14.23 -9.54
C LEU A 213 9.01 -13.22 -8.43
N LEU A 214 8.17 -13.13 -7.40
CA LEU A 214 8.43 -12.26 -6.25
C LEU A 214 9.73 -12.67 -5.50
N THR A 215 10.01 -13.97 -5.44
CA THR A 215 11.27 -14.50 -4.87
C THR A 215 12.48 -14.11 -5.73
N GLN A 216 12.35 -14.14 -7.06
CA GLN A 216 13.39 -13.65 -7.97
C GLN A 216 13.66 -12.15 -7.76
N ASP A 217 12.60 -11.36 -7.60
CA ASP A 217 12.71 -9.93 -7.29
C ASP A 217 13.44 -9.68 -5.97
N ALA A 218 13.10 -10.46 -4.93
CA ALA A 218 13.76 -10.38 -3.62
C ALA A 218 15.27 -10.69 -3.71
N ASN A 219 15.62 -11.73 -4.46
CA ASN A 219 17.02 -12.13 -4.67
C ASN A 219 17.81 -11.06 -5.43
N ARG A 220 17.21 -10.47 -6.48
CA ARG A 220 17.81 -9.37 -7.24
C ARG A 220 18.12 -8.17 -6.35
N ILE A 221 17.19 -7.77 -5.48
CA ILE A 221 17.39 -6.65 -4.54
C ILE A 221 18.52 -6.95 -3.55
N THR A 222 18.60 -8.19 -3.06
CA THR A 222 19.65 -8.61 -2.13
C THR A 222 21.04 -8.56 -2.77
N GLN A 223 21.15 -8.87 -4.06
CA GLN A 223 22.41 -8.81 -4.81
C GLN A 223 22.87 -7.37 -5.13
N MET A 224 22.01 -6.36 -4.94
CA MET A 224 22.36 -4.95 -5.13
C MET A 224 22.99 -4.32 -3.87
N GLN A 225 23.03 -5.04 -2.75
CA GLN A 225 23.67 -4.64 -1.49
C GLN A 225 25.16 -5.00 -1.50
#